data_AF-A0A9D0I8G8-F1
#
_entry.id   AF-A0A9D0I8G8-F1
#
_cell.length_a   1.000
_cell.length_b   1.000
_cell.length_c   1.000
_cell.angle_alpha   90.00
_cell.angle_beta   90.00
_cell.angle_gamma   90.00
#
_symmetry.space_group_name_H-M   'P 1'
#
loop_
_entity.id
_entity.type
_entity.pdbx_description
1 polymer ?
#
loop_
_entity_poly.entity_id
_entity_poly.type
_entity_poly.pdbx_seq_one_letter_code
_entity_poly.pdbx_strand_id
1 'polypeptide(L)'
;MKRLLGLVMFCLPLVSQAAAFEETLLVQTGKMTEGDLVVRNVTDLGSSRTCLAFYVKTSGTSPKTFCYRAVSGFGAKLVQVGHIKADDLVIRKIEDTKNGMTCLVAYVSTPGTAPAADCYPSKHRFKDQMVEGGHLREGDLDVRLIADPGNRKSCMVSYVHTKGTDPAVVCYDSSAGRKGGLRQVSQLREGDLVVRKIVDTGSQEACLFSYVSTAGTSSHLYCYFEGLKKPAPVPAVAPRTLPKKQ
;
A
#
# COMPACT_ATOMS: atom_id res chain seq x y z
N MET A 1 -33.68 -62.75 -8.66
CA MET A 1 -32.41 -62.28 -8.06
C MET A 1 -31.89 -61.07 -8.84
N LYS A 2 -31.44 -60.03 -8.11
CA LYS A 2 -30.55 -58.92 -8.51
C LYS A 2 -31.12 -57.76 -9.36
N ARG A 3 -31.58 -56.74 -8.62
CA ARG A 3 -31.14 -55.33 -8.60
C ARG A 3 -30.85 -54.61 -9.94
N LEU A 4 -31.55 -53.50 -10.17
CA LEU A 4 -30.90 -52.18 -10.14
C LEU A 4 -31.92 -51.06 -9.84
N LEU A 5 -31.66 -50.33 -8.76
CA LEU A 5 -32.21 -49.00 -8.48
C LEU A 5 -31.62 -48.00 -9.46
N GLY A 6 -32.39 -46.99 -9.85
CA GLY A 6 -31.90 -45.81 -10.56
C GLY A 6 -32.89 -44.66 -10.50
N LEU A 7 -32.80 -43.88 -9.42
CA LEU A 7 -33.48 -42.59 -9.20
C LEU A 7 -33.36 -41.66 -10.41
N VAL A 8 -34.46 -41.00 -10.80
CA VAL A 8 -34.41 -39.66 -11.40
C VAL A 8 -35.31 -38.75 -10.59
N MET A 9 -34.67 -38.00 -9.69
CA MET A 9 -35.26 -36.94 -8.89
C MET A 9 -35.88 -35.86 -9.77
N PHE A 10 -37.09 -35.44 -9.39
CA PHE A 10 -37.52 -34.06 -9.24
C PHE A 10 -36.71 -33.00 -10.04
N CYS A 11 -37.29 -32.59 -11.16
CA CYS A 11 -37.03 -31.27 -11.74
C CYS A 11 -37.53 -30.19 -10.77
N LEU A 12 -36.70 -29.81 -9.79
CA LEU A 12 -36.82 -28.53 -9.12
C LEU A 12 -36.16 -27.48 -10.03
N PRO A 13 -36.88 -26.44 -10.48
CA PRO A 13 -36.20 -25.28 -10.99
C PRO A 13 -35.40 -24.72 -9.82
N LEU A 14 -34.07 -24.76 -9.96
CA LEU A 14 -33.17 -23.94 -9.15
C LEU A 14 -33.53 -22.48 -9.46
N VAL A 15 -34.51 -21.96 -8.71
CA VAL A 15 -34.70 -20.53 -8.57
C VAL A 15 -33.41 -20.06 -7.90
N SER A 16 -32.46 -19.64 -8.72
CA SER A 16 -31.37 -18.80 -8.29
C SER A 16 -32.03 -17.64 -7.56
N GLN A 17 -32.01 -17.68 -6.23
CA GLN A 17 -32.18 -16.46 -5.46
C GLN A 17 -30.93 -15.64 -5.79
N ALA A 18 -31.01 -14.90 -6.89
CA ALA A 18 -30.28 -13.66 -7.00
C ALA A 18 -30.77 -12.85 -5.79
N ALA A 19 -30.02 -12.93 -4.70
CA ALA A 19 -30.24 -12.07 -3.55
C ALA A 19 -30.39 -10.67 -4.14
N ALA A 20 -31.54 -10.04 -3.88
CA ALA A 20 -31.81 -8.70 -4.34
C ALA A 20 -30.58 -7.87 -4.00
N PHE A 21 -30.06 -7.15 -4.99
CA PHE A 21 -28.97 -6.20 -4.80
C PHE A 21 -29.46 -5.23 -3.73
N GLU A 22 -29.07 -5.46 -2.48
CA GLU A 22 -29.40 -4.58 -1.38
C GLU A 22 -28.68 -3.28 -1.73
N GLU A 23 -29.43 -2.20 -1.93
CA GLU A 23 -28.89 -0.87 -2.21
C GLU A 23 -27.97 -0.47 -1.04
N THR A 24 -26.74 -0.93 -1.11
CA THR A 24 -25.68 -0.52 -0.21
C THR A 24 -25.52 0.96 -0.46
N LEU A 25 -25.91 1.75 0.55
CA LEU A 25 -25.87 3.21 0.63
C LEU A 25 -24.43 3.71 0.41
N LEU A 26 -23.95 3.66 -0.83
CA LEU A 26 -22.66 4.16 -1.27
C LEU A 26 -22.86 5.61 -1.70
N VAL A 27 -22.32 6.54 -0.93
CA VAL A 27 -22.46 7.97 -1.17
C VAL A 27 -21.10 8.58 -1.45
N GLN A 28 -20.98 9.34 -2.55
CA GLN A 28 -19.80 10.19 -2.74
C GLN A 28 -19.90 11.39 -1.80
N THR A 29 -19.04 11.42 -0.79
CA THR A 29 -19.07 12.44 0.27
C THR A 29 -18.01 13.51 0.10
N GLY A 30 -17.15 13.42 -0.92
CA GLY A 30 -16.16 14.45 -1.20
C GLY A 30 -15.32 14.22 -2.44
N LYS A 31 -14.66 15.29 -2.89
CA LYS A 31 -13.69 15.29 -3.99
C LYS A 31 -12.59 16.30 -3.67
N MET A 32 -11.34 15.89 -3.84
CA MET A 32 -10.16 16.74 -3.85
C MET A 32 -9.49 16.63 -5.22
N THR A 33 -8.88 17.70 -5.69
CA THR A 33 -8.15 17.74 -6.96
C THR A 33 -6.84 18.47 -6.75
N GLU A 34 -5.74 17.82 -7.09
CA GLU A 34 -4.38 18.35 -6.92
C GLU A 34 -3.57 18.10 -8.20
N GLY A 35 -3.50 19.13 -9.06
CA GLY A 35 -3.06 18.97 -10.44
C GLY A 35 -3.93 17.94 -11.17
N ASP A 36 -3.29 16.91 -11.72
CA ASP A 36 -3.97 15.81 -12.41
C ASP A 36 -4.48 14.70 -11.48
N LEU A 37 -4.06 14.69 -10.21
CA LEU A 37 -4.58 13.73 -9.23
C LEU A 37 -5.97 14.16 -8.76
N VAL A 38 -6.91 13.24 -8.80
CA VAL A 38 -8.21 13.37 -8.16
C VAL A 38 -8.35 12.32 -7.08
N VAL A 39 -8.81 12.74 -5.92
CA VAL A 39 -9.18 11.85 -4.83
C VAL A 39 -10.67 12.00 -4.59
N ARG A 40 -11.42 10.95 -4.88
CA ARG A 40 -12.85 10.86 -4.53
C ARG A 40 -13.00 10.09 -3.24
N ASN A 41 -13.93 10.57 -2.44
CA ASN A 41 -14.29 9.96 -1.18
C ASN A 41 -15.67 9.31 -1.34
N VAL A 42 -15.73 8.00 -1.10
CA VAL A 42 -16.95 7.19 -1.15
C VAL A 42 -17.14 6.54 0.21
N THR A 43 -18.29 6.74 0.82
CA THR A 43 -18.62 6.13 2.11
C THR A 43 -19.72 5.10 1.93
N ASP A 44 -19.51 3.92 2.49
CA ASP A 44 -20.52 2.90 2.69
C ASP A 44 -21.19 3.14 4.04
N LEU A 45 -22.43 3.62 4.01
CA LEU A 45 -23.18 3.94 5.21
C LEU A 45 -23.54 2.68 6.01
N GLY A 46 -23.66 1.51 5.37
CA GLY A 46 -24.01 0.25 6.02
C GLY A 46 -22.85 -0.36 6.80
N SER A 47 -21.62 -0.24 6.29
CA SER A 47 -20.43 -0.86 6.92
C SER A 47 -19.57 0.11 7.73
N SER A 48 -19.96 1.39 7.84
CA SER A 48 -19.18 2.45 8.50
C SER A 48 -17.75 2.56 7.94
N ARG A 49 -17.61 2.34 6.63
CA ARG A 49 -16.34 2.41 5.92
C ARG A 49 -16.29 3.61 5.00
N THR A 50 -15.13 4.23 4.96
CA THR A 50 -14.81 5.30 4.03
C THR A 50 -13.68 4.83 3.13
N CYS A 51 -13.85 5.03 1.82
CA CYS A 51 -12.92 4.65 0.78
C CYS A 51 -12.43 5.90 0.03
N LEU A 52 -11.13 5.98 -0.17
CA LEU A 52 -10.49 6.98 -1.02
C LEU A 52 -10.14 6.32 -2.35
N ALA A 53 -10.74 6.83 -3.43
CA ALA A 53 -10.45 6.44 -4.79
C ALA A 53 -9.53 7.49 -5.43
N PHE A 54 -8.29 7.09 -5.70
CA PHE A 54 -7.25 7.89 -6.33
C PHE A 54 -7.21 7.60 -7.82
N TYR A 55 -7.29 8.62 -8.67
CA TYR A 55 -7.12 8.46 -10.11
C TYR A 55 -6.50 9.71 -10.72
N VAL A 56 -5.81 9.53 -11.84
CA VAL A 56 -5.22 10.63 -12.61
C VAL A 56 -6.21 11.04 -13.71
N LYS A 57 -6.31 12.33 -14.05
CA LYS A 57 -7.18 12.83 -15.13
C LYS A 57 -6.60 12.56 -16.53
N THR A 58 -6.17 11.33 -16.77
CA THR A 58 -5.68 10.86 -18.08
C THR A 58 -6.49 9.67 -18.54
N SER A 59 -6.50 9.40 -19.85
CA SER A 59 -7.20 8.23 -20.41
C SER A 59 -6.46 6.93 -20.12
N GLY A 60 -7.19 5.81 -20.01
CA GLY A 60 -6.60 4.47 -19.92
C GLY A 60 -6.01 4.12 -18.54
N THR A 61 -6.38 4.86 -17.49
CA THR A 61 -5.91 4.63 -16.13
C THR A 61 -6.98 3.94 -15.29
N SER A 62 -6.55 3.13 -14.31
CA SER A 62 -7.45 2.53 -13.32
C SER A 62 -7.33 3.26 -11.98
N PRO A 63 -8.43 3.44 -11.23
CA PRO A 63 -8.34 4.03 -9.90
C PRO A 63 -7.69 3.05 -8.92
N LYS A 64 -6.88 3.59 -8.01
CA LYS A 64 -6.47 2.87 -6.80
C LYS A 64 -7.44 3.23 -5.68
N THR A 65 -8.02 2.22 -5.02
CA THR A 65 -8.93 2.45 -3.90
C THR A 65 -8.34 1.94 -2.60
N PHE A 66 -8.46 2.72 -1.53
CA PHE A 66 -8.09 2.32 -0.17
C PHE A 66 -9.26 2.60 0.78
N CYS A 67 -9.70 1.59 1.53
CA CYS A 67 -10.85 1.69 2.44
C CYS A 67 -10.43 1.47 3.89
N TYR A 68 -10.97 2.28 4.80
CA TYR A 68 -10.75 2.19 6.24
C TYR A 68 -12.05 2.45 7.01
N ARG A 69 -12.05 2.14 8.31
CA ARG A 69 -13.17 2.44 9.19
C ARG A 69 -13.24 3.94 9.47
N ALA A 70 -14.44 4.52 9.34
CA ALA A 70 -14.67 5.90 9.74
C ALA A 70 -14.65 6.02 11.27
N VAL A 71 -14.02 7.07 11.80
CA VAL A 71 -13.90 7.28 13.26
C VAL A 71 -15.12 7.99 13.83
N SER A 72 -15.73 8.91 13.08
CA SER A 72 -16.98 9.58 13.48
C SER A 72 -17.73 10.16 12.27
N GLY A 73 -19.03 9.89 12.18
CA GLY A 73 -19.87 10.29 11.04
C GLY A 73 -19.42 9.69 9.70
N PHE A 74 -19.91 10.24 8.58
CA PHE A 74 -19.62 9.75 7.23
C PHE A 74 -18.64 10.65 6.47
N GLY A 75 -17.87 10.08 5.55
CA GLY A 75 -16.92 10.80 4.72
C GLY A 75 -15.55 11.06 5.36
N ALA A 76 -14.80 11.96 4.74
CA ALA A 76 -13.38 12.25 4.93
C ALA A 76 -13.16 13.75 4.72
N LYS A 77 -12.19 14.33 5.43
CA LYS A 77 -11.77 15.72 5.23
C LYS A 77 -10.33 15.73 4.74
N LEU A 78 -10.20 15.73 3.41
CA LEU A 78 -8.92 15.59 2.72
C LEU A 78 -8.18 16.93 2.62
N VAL A 79 -6.88 16.90 2.90
CA VAL A 79 -5.95 18.01 2.70
C VAL A 79 -4.65 17.45 2.12
N GLN A 80 -4.08 18.13 1.12
CA GLN A 80 -2.71 17.86 0.70
C GLN A 80 -1.74 18.60 1.63
N VAL A 81 -0.83 17.87 2.26
CA VAL A 81 0.12 18.44 3.25
C VAL A 81 1.58 18.38 2.80
N GLY A 82 1.87 17.76 1.66
CA GLY A 82 3.21 17.74 1.08
C GLY A 82 3.22 17.16 -0.32
N HIS A 83 4.22 17.53 -1.11
CA HIS A 83 4.48 16.94 -2.41
C HIS A 83 5.98 16.93 -2.73
N ILE A 84 6.40 15.96 -3.53
CA ILE A 84 7.72 15.84 -4.14
C ILE A 84 7.48 15.58 -5.62
N LYS A 85 8.17 16.31 -6.49
CA LYS A 85 8.15 16.08 -7.93
C LYS A 85 9.57 15.80 -8.39
N ALA A 86 9.76 14.68 -9.08
CA ALA A 86 11.02 14.30 -9.67
C ALA A 86 10.77 13.74 -11.07
N ASP A 87 11.26 14.46 -12.08
CA ASP A 87 10.95 14.22 -13.49
C ASP A 87 9.42 14.16 -13.71
N ASP A 88 8.92 13.02 -14.19
CA ASP A 88 7.49 12.76 -14.42
C ASP A 88 6.76 12.23 -13.18
N LEU A 89 7.50 11.72 -12.19
CA LEU A 89 6.96 11.12 -10.97
C LEU A 89 6.58 12.21 -9.96
N VAL A 90 5.32 12.19 -9.56
CA VAL A 90 4.78 13.08 -8.53
C VAL A 90 4.34 12.24 -7.34
N ILE A 91 4.84 12.59 -6.15
CA ILE A 91 4.51 11.95 -4.88
C ILE A 91 3.81 12.98 -4.00
N ARG A 92 2.63 12.67 -3.49
CA ARG A 92 1.82 13.54 -2.63
C ARG A 92 1.47 12.86 -1.31
N LYS A 93 1.46 13.65 -0.23
CA LYS A 93 0.93 13.26 1.07
C LYS A 93 -0.46 13.86 1.22
N ILE A 94 -1.46 12.98 1.30
CA ILE A 94 -2.86 13.34 1.49
C ILE A 94 -3.27 12.92 2.91
N GLU A 95 -3.83 13.83 3.68
CA GLU A 95 -4.35 13.54 5.02
C GLU A 95 -5.87 13.64 5.04
N ASP A 96 -6.52 12.58 5.52
CA ASP A 96 -7.88 12.63 6.02
C ASP A 96 -7.87 13.06 7.49
N THR A 97 -7.96 14.36 7.69
CA THR A 97 -7.96 14.99 9.02
C THR A 97 -9.17 14.64 9.85
N LYS A 98 -10.25 14.12 9.23
CA LYS A 98 -11.45 13.68 9.95
C LYS A 98 -11.22 12.30 10.57
N ASN A 99 -10.71 11.35 9.79
CA ASN A 99 -10.55 9.96 10.23
C ASN A 99 -9.12 9.62 10.70
N GLY A 100 -8.19 10.57 10.67
CA GLY A 100 -6.82 10.34 11.14
C GLY A 100 -6.07 9.36 10.24
N MET A 101 -6.26 9.45 8.93
CA MET A 101 -5.54 8.64 7.94
C MET A 101 -4.62 9.52 7.11
N THR A 102 -3.43 9.00 6.81
CA THR A 102 -2.47 9.61 5.88
C THR A 102 -2.27 8.64 4.73
N CYS A 103 -2.22 9.14 3.51
CA CYS A 103 -1.93 8.37 2.30
C CYS A 103 -0.75 8.99 1.58
N LEU A 104 0.24 8.18 1.24
CA LEU A 104 1.30 8.56 0.30
C LEU A 104 0.90 8.04 -1.08
N VAL A 105 0.76 8.96 -2.02
CA VAL A 105 0.25 8.70 -3.37
C VAL A 105 1.33 9.05 -4.37
N ALA A 106 1.72 8.10 -5.21
CA ALA A 106 2.64 8.32 -6.32
C ALA A 106 1.88 8.18 -7.64
N TYR A 107 2.14 9.08 -8.58
CA TYR A 107 1.55 9.02 -9.92
C TYR A 107 2.44 9.71 -10.95
N VAL A 108 2.25 9.37 -12.22
CA VAL A 108 2.79 10.08 -13.37
C VAL A 108 1.63 10.64 -14.19
N SER A 109 1.82 11.79 -14.83
CA SER A 109 0.74 12.47 -15.58
C SER A 109 0.73 12.08 -17.05
N THR A 110 0.90 10.78 -17.32
CA THR A 110 0.92 10.22 -18.67
C THR A 110 -0.34 9.36 -18.93
N PRO A 111 -0.83 9.27 -20.17
CA PRO A 111 -1.92 8.34 -20.50
C PRO A 111 -1.52 6.88 -20.24
N GLY A 112 -2.47 6.08 -19.76
CA GLY A 112 -2.27 4.65 -19.51
C GLY A 112 -1.68 4.28 -18.16
N THR A 113 -1.42 5.25 -17.26
CA THR A 113 -0.78 4.99 -15.97
C THR A 113 -1.73 5.22 -14.79
N ALA A 114 -1.86 4.23 -13.91
CA ALA A 114 -2.57 4.27 -12.64
C ALA A 114 -1.71 4.90 -11.52
N PRO A 115 -2.33 5.61 -10.56
CA PRO A 115 -1.63 6.00 -9.35
C PRO A 115 -1.41 4.79 -8.45
N ALA A 116 -0.35 4.83 -7.64
CA ALA A 116 -0.20 3.97 -6.48
C ALA A 116 -0.42 4.76 -5.20
N ALA A 117 -1.02 4.12 -4.20
CA ALA A 117 -1.26 4.71 -2.91
C ALA A 117 -1.12 3.65 -1.82
N ASP A 118 -0.48 4.05 -0.72
CA ASP A 118 -0.51 3.31 0.54
C ASP A 118 -0.91 4.25 1.67
N CYS A 119 -1.83 3.79 2.52
CA CYS A 119 -2.47 4.59 3.54
C CYS A 119 -2.29 3.98 4.93
N TYR A 120 -2.02 4.82 5.91
CA TYR A 120 -1.70 4.42 7.28
C TYR A 120 -2.31 5.39 8.30
N PRO A 121 -2.56 4.94 9.54
CA PRO A 121 -3.04 5.81 10.61
C PRO A 121 -2.05 6.94 10.90
N SER A 122 -2.58 8.16 10.99
CA SER A 122 -1.85 9.36 11.38
C SER A 122 -1.67 9.39 12.91
N LYS A 123 -0.43 9.55 13.37
CA LYS A 123 -0.10 9.70 14.81
C LYS A 123 0.06 11.16 15.21
N HIS A 124 0.50 12.01 14.29
CA HIS A 124 0.69 13.44 14.52
C HIS A 124 0.14 14.22 13.32
N ARG A 125 -0.82 15.11 13.60
CA ARG A 125 -1.37 16.01 12.57
C ARG A 125 -0.40 17.17 12.35
N PHE A 126 -0.14 17.51 11.09
CA PHE A 126 0.60 18.71 10.68
C PHE A 126 2.04 18.84 11.22
N LYS A 127 2.70 17.72 11.49
CA LYS A 127 4.12 17.72 11.88
C LYS A 127 4.97 17.11 10.76
N ASP A 128 5.96 17.89 10.34
CA ASP A 128 7.00 17.55 9.37
C ASP A 128 6.51 17.28 7.93
N GLN A 129 7.16 17.94 6.97
CA GLN A 129 6.95 17.65 5.56
C GLN A 129 7.55 16.28 5.21
N MET A 130 7.05 15.65 4.16
CA MET A 130 7.74 14.50 3.58
C MET A 130 9.15 14.89 3.16
N VAL A 131 10.11 14.00 3.37
CA VAL A 131 11.51 14.21 2.98
C VAL A 131 11.97 13.03 2.14
N GLU A 132 12.66 13.28 1.03
CA GLU A 132 13.35 12.22 0.31
C GLU A 132 14.57 11.78 1.14
N GLY A 133 14.49 10.57 1.70
CA GLY A 133 15.53 9.93 2.51
C GLY A 133 16.55 9.15 1.68
N GLY A 134 16.31 8.94 0.39
CA GLY A 134 17.22 8.27 -0.51
C GLY A 134 16.64 8.06 -1.91
N HIS A 135 17.52 7.90 -2.88
CA HIS A 135 17.20 7.64 -4.27
C HIS A 135 18.22 6.64 -4.82
N LEU A 136 17.74 5.62 -5.53
CA LEU A 136 18.55 4.60 -6.17
C LEU A 136 17.98 4.35 -7.56
N ARG A 137 18.83 4.51 -8.58
CA ARG A 137 18.48 4.20 -9.96
C ARG A 137 19.30 3.00 -10.43
N GLU A 138 18.59 1.99 -10.92
CA GLU A 138 19.12 0.69 -11.27
C GLU A 138 18.62 0.27 -12.65
N GLY A 139 19.31 0.75 -13.68
CA GLY A 139 18.86 0.65 -15.06
C GLY A 139 17.63 1.52 -15.31
N ASP A 140 16.52 0.89 -15.64
CA ASP A 140 15.21 1.50 -15.85
C ASP A 140 14.37 1.63 -14.56
N LEU A 141 14.74 0.94 -13.49
CA LEU A 141 14.07 1.08 -12.20
C LEU A 141 14.59 2.29 -11.43
N ASP A 142 13.71 3.22 -11.10
CA ASP A 142 13.94 4.31 -10.15
C ASP A 142 13.22 3.95 -8.84
N VAL A 143 13.97 3.98 -7.72
CA VAL A 143 13.45 3.73 -6.38
C VAL A 143 13.78 4.91 -5.47
N ARG A 144 12.76 5.42 -4.79
CA ARG A 144 12.85 6.53 -3.85
C ARG A 144 12.37 6.11 -2.48
N LEU A 145 13.11 6.52 -1.46
CA LEU A 145 12.76 6.36 -0.07
C LEU A 145 12.18 7.69 0.41
N ILE A 146 10.88 7.71 0.72
CA ILE A 146 10.22 8.90 1.24
C ILE A 146 9.95 8.71 2.72
N ALA A 147 10.53 9.57 3.55
CA ALA A 147 10.27 9.59 4.98
C ALA A 147 9.07 10.49 5.29
N ASP A 148 8.20 10.02 6.18
CA ASP A 148 7.17 10.78 6.88
C ASP A 148 7.47 10.76 8.39
N PRO A 149 8.40 11.63 8.86
CA PRO A 149 8.88 11.61 10.24
C PRO A 149 7.74 11.82 11.25
N GLY A 150 6.77 12.67 10.89
CA GLY A 150 5.59 12.96 11.69
C GLY A 150 4.74 11.72 11.98
N ASN A 151 4.73 10.72 11.10
CA ASN A 151 3.99 9.48 11.33
C ASN A 151 4.88 8.27 11.66
N ARG A 152 6.20 8.47 11.76
CA ARG A 152 7.19 7.38 11.93
C ARG A 152 7.02 6.32 10.85
N LYS A 153 6.85 6.80 9.61
CA LYS A 153 6.71 5.96 8.42
C LYS A 153 7.82 6.30 7.45
N SER A 154 8.25 5.29 6.72
CA SER A 154 9.00 5.45 5.48
C SER A 154 8.25 4.70 4.39
N CYS A 155 8.27 5.21 3.17
CA CYS A 155 7.62 4.61 2.03
C CYS A 155 8.63 4.39 0.93
N MET A 156 8.68 3.18 0.39
CA MET A 156 9.42 2.88 -0.82
C MET A 156 8.50 3.11 -2.01
N VAL A 157 8.95 3.99 -2.90
CA VAL A 157 8.27 4.33 -4.14
C VAL A 157 9.13 3.84 -5.29
N SER A 158 8.60 3.00 -6.17
CA SER A 158 9.30 2.61 -7.39
C SER A 158 8.56 3.06 -8.63
N TYR A 159 9.32 3.33 -9.68
CA TYR A 159 8.83 3.64 -11.01
C TYR A 159 9.79 3.08 -12.05
N VAL A 160 9.26 2.38 -13.04
CA VAL A 160 10.05 1.87 -14.16
C VAL A 160 9.98 2.92 -15.27
N HIS A 161 11.12 3.50 -15.65
CA HIS A 161 11.24 4.54 -16.68
C HIS A 161 11.06 3.99 -18.11
N THR A 162 9.98 3.23 -18.32
CA THR A 162 9.44 2.85 -19.62
C THR A 162 8.05 3.48 -19.74
N LYS A 163 7.61 3.81 -20.96
CA LYS A 163 6.32 4.51 -21.14
C LYS A 163 5.15 3.65 -20.66
N GLY A 164 4.16 4.27 -20.03
CA GLY A 164 2.89 3.62 -19.67
C GLY A 164 2.98 2.70 -18.45
N THR A 165 3.95 2.90 -17.56
CA THR A 165 4.09 2.12 -16.33
C THR A 165 3.48 2.85 -15.13
N ASP A 166 2.95 2.06 -14.20
CA ASP A 166 2.46 2.59 -12.94
C ASP A 166 3.61 2.64 -11.93
N PRO A 167 3.69 3.68 -11.09
CA PRO A 167 4.50 3.60 -9.90
C PRO A 167 3.93 2.56 -8.93
N ALA A 168 4.73 2.15 -7.96
CA ALA A 168 4.30 1.35 -6.82
C ALA A 168 4.76 2.02 -5.52
N VAL A 169 3.97 1.84 -4.45
CA VAL A 169 4.20 2.44 -3.13
C VAL A 169 3.91 1.40 -2.05
N VAL A 170 4.84 1.21 -1.11
CA VAL A 170 4.57 0.55 0.18
C VAL A 170 5.22 1.33 1.30
N CYS A 171 4.47 1.55 2.36
CA CYS A 171 4.88 2.25 3.56
C CYS A 171 5.03 1.28 4.74
N TYR A 172 6.10 1.44 5.50
CA TYR A 172 6.44 0.64 6.66
C TYR A 172 6.81 1.52 7.85
N ASP A 173 6.80 0.92 9.05
CA ASP A 173 7.19 1.64 10.26
C ASP A 173 8.69 1.95 10.23
N SER A 174 9.05 3.20 10.53
CA SER A 174 10.43 3.65 10.58
C SER A 174 10.68 4.56 11.78
N SER A 175 11.90 4.51 12.31
CA SER A 175 12.30 5.42 13.39
C SER A 175 12.60 6.80 12.80
N ALA A 176 11.94 7.85 13.32
CA ALA A 176 12.16 9.21 12.86
C ALA A 176 13.65 9.61 12.94
N GLY A 177 14.16 10.22 11.87
CA GLY A 177 15.49 10.85 11.87
C GLY A 177 16.68 9.92 11.64
N ARG A 178 16.49 8.66 11.26
CA ARG A 178 17.63 7.84 10.80
C ARG A 178 18.09 8.29 9.42
N LYS A 179 19.32 8.79 9.32
CA LYS A 179 20.04 8.94 8.06
C LYS A 179 20.33 7.55 7.52
N GLY A 180 19.47 7.08 6.62
CA GLY A 180 19.65 5.86 5.84
C GLY A 180 19.84 6.18 4.37
N GLY A 181 19.93 5.14 3.56
CA GLY A 181 19.92 5.21 2.12
C GLY A 181 19.42 3.90 1.54
N LEU A 182 19.26 3.87 0.22
CA LEU A 182 18.87 2.66 -0.49
C LEU A 182 20.11 1.92 -0.98
N ARG A 183 20.13 0.60 -0.78
CA ARG A 183 21.20 -0.27 -1.29
C ARG A 183 20.60 -1.50 -1.95
N GLN A 184 20.89 -1.71 -3.22
CA GLN A 184 20.63 -3.00 -3.85
C GLN A 184 21.57 -4.06 -3.26
N VAL A 185 21.01 -5.19 -2.84
CA VAL A 185 21.77 -6.28 -2.21
C VAL A 185 21.75 -7.58 -3.01
N SER A 186 20.76 -7.74 -3.90
CA SER A 186 20.65 -8.91 -4.76
C SER A 186 19.83 -8.59 -6.01
N GLN A 187 20.06 -9.36 -7.07
CA GLN A 187 19.32 -9.31 -8.30
C GLN A 187 19.17 -10.72 -8.87
N LEU A 188 17.97 -11.03 -9.36
CA LEU A 188 17.66 -12.17 -10.22
C LEU A 188 17.18 -11.63 -11.56
N ARG A 189 17.64 -12.25 -12.65
CA ARG A 189 17.12 -12.01 -13.99
C ARG A 189 16.87 -13.35 -14.65
N GLU A 190 15.62 -13.61 -15.02
CA GLU A 190 15.19 -14.83 -15.68
C GLU A 190 14.33 -14.46 -16.89
N GLY A 191 14.90 -14.58 -18.09
CA GLY A 191 14.32 -14.03 -19.31
C GLY A 191 14.08 -12.51 -19.16
N ASP A 192 12.82 -12.11 -19.29
CA ASP A 192 12.40 -10.71 -19.21
C ASP A 192 12.07 -10.26 -17.78
N LEU A 193 11.91 -11.20 -16.83
CA LEU A 193 11.64 -10.90 -15.43
C LEU A 193 12.91 -10.43 -14.74
N VAL A 194 12.84 -9.26 -14.12
CA VAL A 194 13.87 -8.72 -13.24
C VAL A 194 13.31 -8.65 -11.82
N VAL A 195 14.03 -9.25 -10.87
CA VAL A 195 13.74 -9.11 -9.44
C VAL A 195 14.95 -8.50 -8.75
N ARG A 196 14.78 -7.36 -8.08
CA ARG A 196 15.83 -6.69 -7.32
C ARG A 196 15.45 -6.67 -5.84
N LYS A 197 16.41 -6.98 -4.98
CA LYS A 197 16.26 -6.78 -3.53
C LYS A 197 16.98 -5.49 -3.16
N ILE A 198 16.24 -4.52 -2.65
CA ILE A 198 16.77 -3.23 -2.20
C ILE A 198 16.44 -3.07 -0.72
N VAL A 199 17.42 -2.62 0.06
CA VAL A 199 17.31 -2.45 1.51
C VAL A 199 17.39 -0.96 1.85
N ASP A 200 16.47 -0.49 2.67
CA ASP A 200 16.59 0.75 3.41
C ASP A 200 17.53 0.51 4.59
N THR A 201 18.75 1.04 4.49
CA THR A 201 19.80 0.81 5.49
C THR A 201 19.47 1.45 6.84
N GLY A 202 18.57 2.43 6.88
CA GLY A 202 18.14 3.09 8.11
C GLY A 202 17.13 2.27 8.91
N SER A 203 16.18 1.62 8.24
CA SER A 203 15.13 0.82 8.89
C SER A 203 15.45 -0.68 8.94
N GLN A 204 16.36 -1.18 8.09
CA GLN A 204 16.57 -2.62 7.82
C GLN A 204 15.35 -3.30 7.19
N GLU A 205 14.48 -2.52 6.55
CA GLU A 205 13.43 -3.04 5.68
C GLU A 205 14.02 -3.36 4.31
N ALA A 206 13.78 -4.58 3.85
CA ALA A 206 14.14 -5.06 2.53
C ALA A 206 12.87 -5.13 1.69
N CYS A 207 12.93 -4.65 0.45
CA CYS A 207 11.84 -4.89 -0.50
C CYS A 207 12.35 -5.58 -1.75
N LEU A 208 11.53 -6.50 -2.24
CA LEU A 208 11.68 -7.16 -3.53
C LEU A 208 10.88 -6.37 -4.56
N PHE A 209 11.56 -5.93 -5.61
CA PHE A 209 11.01 -5.23 -6.77
C PHE A 209 10.99 -6.20 -7.93
N SER A 210 9.82 -6.62 -8.39
CA SER A 210 9.65 -7.47 -9.55
C SER A 210 9.03 -6.68 -10.69
N TYR A 211 9.65 -6.72 -11.87
CA TYR A 211 9.16 -6.00 -13.04
C TYR A 211 9.71 -6.62 -14.33
N VAL A 212 9.12 -6.22 -15.45
CA VAL A 212 9.62 -6.52 -16.79
C VAL A 212 10.11 -5.21 -17.41
N SER A 213 11.25 -5.23 -18.08
CA SER A 213 11.88 -4.04 -18.69
C SER A 213 11.28 -3.71 -20.06
N THR A 214 9.96 -3.59 -20.12
CA THR A 214 9.20 -3.29 -21.35
C THR A 214 8.24 -2.12 -21.14
N ALA A 215 7.76 -1.50 -22.21
CA ALA A 215 6.74 -0.47 -22.10
C ALA A 215 5.41 -1.09 -21.60
N GLY A 216 4.71 -0.37 -20.72
CA GLY A 216 3.43 -0.81 -20.15
C GLY A 216 3.52 -1.79 -18.98
N THR A 217 4.72 -2.19 -18.56
CA THR A 217 4.90 -3.15 -17.46
C THR A 217 5.36 -2.47 -16.17
N SER A 218 4.42 -2.31 -15.24
CA SER A 218 4.63 -1.69 -13.93
C SER A 218 5.47 -2.56 -13.00
N SER A 219 6.18 -1.94 -12.06
CA SER A 219 6.83 -2.68 -10.98
C SER A 219 5.81 -3.12 -9.92
N HIS A 220 6.02 -4.31 -9.37
CA HIS A 220 5.42 -4.72 -8.11
C HIS A 220 6.48 -4.76 -7.02
N LEU A 221 6.09 -4.38 -5.80
CA LEU A 221 7.02 -4.35 -4.70
C LEU A 221 6.42 -5.00 -3.44
N TYR A 222 7.26 -5.75 -2.72
CA TYR A 222 6.90 -6.42 -1.47
C TYR A 222 8.02 -6.18 -0.44
N CYS A 223 7.66 -5.59 0.70
CA CYS A 223 8.62 -5.22 1.76
C CYS A 223 8.50 -6.13 2.98
N TYR A 224 9.63 -6.37 3.65
CA TYR A 224 9.72 -7.12 4.90
C TYR A 224 10.96 -6.72 5.71
N PHE A 225 10.84 -6.79 7.03
CA PHE A 225 11.94 -6.51 7.95
C PHE A 225 13.00 -7.62 7.91
N GLU A 226 14.25 -7.25 7.60
CA GLU A 226 15.38 -8.19 7.52
C GLU A 226 16.23 -8.22 8.80
N GLY A 227 16.04 -7.27 9.72
CA GLY A 227 16.76 -7.26 10.99
C GLY A 227 16.49 -8.52 11.82
N LEU A 228 17.52 -9.03 12.51
CA LEU A 228 17.33 -10.06 13.53
C LEU A 228 16.36 -9.51 14.58
N LYS A 229 15.12 -10.03 14.63
CA LYS A 229 14.29 -9.89 15.84
C LYS A 229 15.15 -10.47 16.97
N LYS A 230 15.56 -9.64 17.93
CA LYS A 230 16.14 -10.15 19.19
C LYS A 230 15.17 -11.25 19.67
N PRO A 231 15.63 -12.49 19.92
CA PRO A 231 14.79 -13.49 20.54
C PRO A 231 14.17 -12.86 21.78
N ALA A 232 12.88 -13.08 22.01
CA ALA A 232 12.25 -12.66 23.24
C ALA A 232 13.12 -13.16 24.41
N PRO A 233 13.41 -12.34 25.43
CA PRO A 233 14.17 -12.80 26.57
C PRO A 233 13.48 -14.04 27.12
N VAL A 234 14.17 -15.18 27.07
CA VAL A 234 13.71 -16.41 27.69
C VAL A 234 13.51 -16.08 29.17
N PRO A 235 12.31 -16.27 29.74
CA PRO A 235 12.12 -16.03 31.16
C PRO A 235 13.15 -16.86 31.92
N ALA A 236 13.92 -16.20 32.79
CA ALA A 236 14.90 -16.87 33.62
C ALA A 236 14.19 -17.98 34.40
N VAL A 237 14.58 -19.22 34.13
CA VAL A 237 14.11 -20.37 34.92
C VAL A 237 14.67 -20.17 36.31
N ALA A 238 13.79 -19.86 37.27
CA ALA A 238 14.18 -19.75 38.67
C ALA A 238 14.85 -21.06 39.11
N PRO A 239 15.99 -21.02 39.81
CA PRO A 239 16.64 -22.22 40.29
C PRO A 239 15.68 -22.99 41.20
N ARG A 240 15.41 -24.26 40.84
CA ARG A 240 14.65 -25.19 41.70
C ARG A 240 15.42 -25.35 43.01
N THR A 241 14.82 -24.91 44.10
CA THR A 241 15.26 -25.25 45.45
C THR A 241 15.11 -26.75 45.65
N LEU A 242 16.23 -27.44 45.89
CA LEU A 242 16.24 -28.84 46.30
C LEU A 242 15.60 -28.98 47.70
N PRO A 243 14.71 -29.97 47.92
CA PRO A 243 14.15 -30.20 49.24
C PRO A 243 15.25 -30.68 50.20
N LYS A 244 15.30 -30.06 51.39
CA LYS A 244 16.11 -30.53 52.51
C LYS A 244 15.68 -31.96 52.87
N LYS A 245 16.62 -32.90 52.87
CA LYS A 245 16.45 -34.23 53.47
C LYS A 245 16.24 -34.07 54.98
N GLN A 246 15.16 -34.66 55.50
CA GLN A 246 15.07 -35.16 56.87
C GLN A 246 15.24 -36.68 56.82
#